data_AF-A0A183HSM5-F1
#
_entry.id   AF-A0A183HSM5-F1
#
_cell.length_a   1.000
_cell.length_b   1.000
_cell.length_c   1.000
_cell.angle_alpha   90.00
_cell.angle_beta   90.00
_cell.angle_gamma   90.00
#
_symmetry.space_group_name_H-M   'P 1'
#
loop_
_entity.id
_entity.type
_entity.pdbx_description
1 polymer ?
#
loop_
_entity_poly.entity_id
_entity_poly.type
_entity_poly.pdbx_seq_one_letter_code
_entity_poly.pdbx_strand_id
1 'polypeptide(L)'
;MDESEKQHMQHSYNDVIRHTALLMFHSSIFKIIQYKSIVVAAYHGWPGAICAWVGIQNTLLNNNNYQKELAGDDLEAVRFETFISSLNYTQLAILLAIRNGQYHMLRYLPTISISDSFYHLFPDGRVRYYFFRQLTNFPASEHLLNDKLSDYLDSIAQALLVWMPKLDIQRLQREVEKSGDTKTRNYLKQILNKINK
;
A
#
# COMPACT_ATOMS: atom_id res chain seq x y z
N MET A 1 -27.45 9.09 -8.26
CA MET A 1 -27.53 8.21 -7.09
C MET A 1 -28.57 8.77 -6.15
N ASP A 2 -29.56 7.95 -5.80
CA ASP A 2 -30.65 8.35 -4.91
C ASP A 2 -30.27 8.22 -3.42
N GLU A 3 -31.07 8.79 -2.53
CA GLU A 3 -30.75 8.83 -1.09
C GLU A 3 -30.77 7.43 -0.43
N SER A 4 -31.52 6.49 -0.99
CA SER A 4 -31.58 5.12 -0.48
C SER A 4 -30.29 4.36 -0.81
N GLU A 5 -29.74 4.56 -2.01
CA GLU A 5 -28.45 4.01 -2.44
C GLU A 5 -27.32 4.54 -1.53
N LYS A 6 -27.33 5.84 -1.22
CA LYS A 6 -26.34 6.44 -0.30
C LYS A 6 -26.41 5.81 1.09
N GLN A 7 -27.61 5.70 1.66
CA GLN A 7 -27.81 5.08 2.97
C GLN A 7 -27.37 3.60 2.96
N HIS A 8 -27.66 2.86 1.90
CA HIS A 8 -27.24 1.47 1.77
C HIS A 8 -25.71 1.34 1.75
N MET A 9 -25.01 2.20 0.99
CA MET A 9 -23.55 2.19 0.94
C MET A 9 -22.92 2.57 2.29
N GLN A 10 -23.49 3.54 3.02
CA GLN A 10 -23.00 3.94 4.35
C GLN A 10 -23.16 2.83 5.41
N HIS A 11 -24.16 1.97 5.27
CA HIS A 11 -24.41 0.83 6.17
C HIS A 11 -23.82 -0.49 5.64
N SER A 12 -23.01 -0.45 4.57
CA SER A 12 -22.39 -1.64 4.02
C SER A 12 -21.47 -2.32 5.04
N TYR A 13 -21.57 -3.65 5.12
CA TYR A 13 -20.60 -4.47 5.87
C TYR A 13 -19.21 -4.50 5.22
N ASN A 14 -19.09 -4.05 3.97
CA ASN A 14 -17.80 -3.93 3.30
C ASN A 14 -17.18 -2.57 3.64
N ASP A 15 -16.07 -2.60 4.37
CA ASP A 15 -15.36 -1.40 4.81
C ASP A 15 -14.90 -0.50 3.65
N VAL A 16 -14.54 -1.06 2.48
CA VAL A 16 -14.18 -0.27 1.29
C VAL A 16 -15.39 0.53 0.80
N ILE A 17 -16.56 -0.11 0.70
CA ILE A 17 -17.81 0.53 0.23
C ILE A 17 -18.25 1.60 1.22
N ARG A 18 -18.26 1.26 2.51
CA ARG A 18 -18.63 2.18 3.59
C ARG A 18 -17.71 3.41 3.63
N HIS A 19 -16.40 3.20 3.56
CA HIS A 19 -15.42 4.28 3.53
C HIS A 19 -15.50 5.13 2.27
N THR A 20 -15.80 4.53 1.11
CA THR A 20 -16.06 5.27 -0.13
C THR A 20 -17.28 6.18 0.03
N ALA A 21 -18.38 5.64 0.57
CA ALA A 21 -19.61 6.40 0.82
C ALA A 21 -19.38 7.58 1.78
N LEU A 22 -18.67 7.35 2.89
CA LEU A 22 -18.38 8.40 3.86
C LEU A 22 -17.57 9.55 3.25
N LEU A 23 -16.61 9.25 2.38
CA LEU A 23 -15.81 10.27 1.69
C LEU A 23 -16.59 11.03 0.62
N MET A 24 -17.49 10.36 -0.09
CA MET A 24 -18.33 10.98 -1.12
C MET A 24 -19.38 11.92 -0.53
N PHE A 25 -19.97 11.57 0.61
CA PHE A 25 -21.13 12.30 1.15
C PHE A 25 -20.82 13.24 2.31
N HIS A 26 -19.62 13.15 2.89
CA HIS A 26 -19.23 13.97 4.03
C HIS A 26 -17.85 14.61 3.82
N SER A 27 -17.83 15.70 3.05
CA SER A 27 -16.61 16.48 2.79
C SER A 27 -15.93 17.00 4.07
N SER A 28 -16.72 17.27 5.13
CA SER A 28 -16.23 17.76 6.43
C SER A 28 -15.31 16.78 7.17
N ILE A 29 -15.45 15.48 6.93
CA ILE A 29 -14.63 14.43 7.57
C ILE A 29 -13.60 13.83 6.61
N PHE A 30 -13.48 14.39 5.39
CA PHE A 30 -12.64 13.87 4.33
C PHE A 30 -11.20 13.62 4.80
N LYS A 31 -10.55 14.62 5.39
CA LYS A 31 -9.16 14.50 5.88
C LYS A 31 -8.99 13.45 6.98
N ILE A 32 -10.04 13.14 7.74
CA ILE A 32 -10.00 12.17 8.84
C ILE A 32 -10.15 10.74 8.31
N ILE A 33 -11.02 10.54 7.32
CA ILE A 33 -11.38 9.22 6.83
C ILE A 33 -10.50 8.78 5.66
N GLN A 34 -10.00 9.71 4.84
CA GLN A 34 -9.24 9.42 3.61
C GLN A 34 -8.10 8.43 3.84
N TYR A 35 -7.34 8.61 4.92
CA TYR A 35 -6.21 7.74 5.25
C TYR A 35 -6.65 6.32 5.63
N LYS A 36 -7.68 6.20 6.46
CA LYS A 36 -8.26 4.89 6.83
C LYS A 36 -8.81 4.18 5.61
N SER A 37 -9.44 4.92 4.71
CA SER A 37 -9.92 4.41 3.44
C SER A 37 -8.77 3.79 2.65
N ILE A 38 -7.72 4.57 2.32
CA ILE A 38 -6.58 4.10 1.50
C ILE A 38 -5.98 2.80 2.06
N VAL A 39 -5.78 2.74 3.38
CA VAL A 39 -5.29 1.56 4.10
C VAL A 39 -6.22 0.34 3.89
N VAL A 40 -7.53 0.53 4.02
CA VAL A 40 -8.54 -0.52 3.82
C VAL A 40 -8.59 -1.01 2.36
N ALA A 41 -8.56 -0.13 1.36
CA ALA A 41 -8.50 -0.61 -0.03
C ALA A 41 -7.19 -1.32 -0.36
N ALA A 42 -6.06 -0.86 0.19
CA ALA A 42 -4.79 -1.55 0.00
C ALA A 42 -4.81 -2.95 0.60
N TYR A 43 -5.42 -3.10 1.78
CA TYR A 43 -5.62 -4.39 2.43
C TYR A 43 -6.47 -5.34 1.58
N HIS A 44 -7.55 -4.83 0.97
CA HIS A 44 -8.49 -5.63 0.18
C HIS A 44 -8.20 -5.70 -1.33
N GLY A 45 -7.20 -4.99 -1.84
CA GLY A 45 -6.83 -5.01 -3.27
C GLY A 45 -7.76 -4.23 -4.19
N TRP A 46 -8.29 -3.08 -3.77
CA TRP A 46 -9.22 -2.25 -4.57
C TRP A 46 -8.54 -1.02 -5.21
N PRO A 47 -7.93 -1.14 -6.40
CA PRO A 47 -7.14 -0.07 -7.00
C PRO A 47 -7.99 1.14 -7.39
N GLY A 48 -9.22 0.92 -7.83
CA GLY A 48 -10.16 2.00 -8.15
C GLY A 48 -10.47 2.88 -6.95
N ALA A 49 -10.65 2.27 -5.77
CA ALA A 49 -10.88 3.01 -4.53
C ALA A 49 -9.66 3.83 -4.11
N ILE A 50 -8.44 3.29 -4.22
CA ILE A 50 -7.21 4.06 -3.98
C ILE A 50 -7.10 5.24 -4.94
N CYS A 51 -7.27 5.01 -6.26
CA CYS A 51 -7.22 6.09 -7.24
C CYS A 51 -8.26 7.19 -6.95
N ALA A 52 -9.48 6.80 -6.60
CA ALA A 52 -10.54 7.74 -6.21
C ALA A 52 -10.14 8.57 -4.98
N TRP A 53 -9.59 7.94 -3.94
CA TRP A 53 -9.26 8.64 -2.70
C TRP A 53 -7.96 9.44 -2.75
N VAL A 54 -6.97 9.02 -3.53
CA VAL A 54 -5.75 9.81 -3.80
C VAL A 54 -6.01 10.92 -4.82
N GLY A 55 -7.16 10.89 -5.50
CA GLY A 55 -7.56 11.91 -6.47
C GLY A 55 -6.80 11.78 -7.81
N ILE A 56 -6.38 10.57 -8.17
CA ILE A 56 -5.64 10.28 -9.41
C ILE A 56 -6.59 9.61 -10.41
N GLN A 57 -6.71 10.18 -11.61
CA GLN A 57 -7.39 9.52 -12.71
C GLN A 57 -6.48 8.43 -13.29
N ASN A 58 -7.05 7.26 -13.54
CA ASN A 58 -6.37 6.19 -14.27
C ASN A 58 -7.28 5.65 -15.37
N THR A 59 -6.89 5.90 -16.61
CA THR A 59 -7.66 5.56 -17.82
C THR A 59 -7.81 4.05 -18.02
N LEU A 60 -6.96 3.22 -17.40
CA LEU A 60 -7.04 1.75 -17.45
C LEU A 60 -8.15 1.20 -16.55
N LEU A 61 -8.57 1.95 -15.53
CA LEU A 61 -9.57 1.52 -14.55
C LEU A 61 -11.00 1.98 -14.92
N ASN A 62 -11.15 2.72 -16.03
CA ASN A 62 -12.41 3.38 -16.44
C ASN A 62 -13.14 4.03 -15.26
N ASN A 63 -12.37 4.61 -14.34
CA ASN A 63 -12.91 5.24 -13.14
C ASN A 63 -13.63 6.52 -13.58
N ASN A 64 -14.93 6.60 -13.29
CA ASN A 64 -15.70 7.82 -13.45
C ASN A 64 -14.98 8.98 -12.73
N ASN A 65 -15.29 10.21 -13.15
CA ASN A 65 -14.63 11.43 -12.69
C ASN A 65 -14.99 11.72 -11.22
N TYR A 66 -14.54 10.89 -10.28
CA TYR A 66 -14.79 10.99 -8.84
C TYR A 66 -14.31 12.33 -8.28
N GLN A 67 -13.37 12.99 -8.96
CA GLN A 67 -12.98 14.36 -8.65
C GLN A 67 -14.18 15.32 -8.76
N LYS A 68 -15.08 15.18 -9.73
CA LYS A 68 -16.29 16.05 -9.85
C LYS A 68 -17.34 15.75 -8.79
N GLU A 69 -17.46 14.50 -8.34
CA GLU A 69 -18.41 14.12 -7.29
C GLU A 69 -17.89 14.45 -5.89
N LEU A 70 -16.57 14.44 -5.69
CA LEU A 70 -15.90 14.88 -4.47
C LEU A 70 -15.72 16.40 -4.42
N ALA A 71 -15.59 17.06 -5.58
CA ALA A 71 -15.62 18.51 -5.76
C ALA A 71 -17.06 18.99 -5.91
N GLY A 72 -17.83 19.01 -4.82
CA GLY A 72 -18.97 19.92 -4.75
C GLY A 72 -18.50 21.37 -5.03
N ASP A 73 -19.42 22.25 -5.42
CA ASP A 73 -19.20 23.62 -5.93
C ASP A 73 -18.32 24.57 -5.06
N ASP A 74 -17.81 24.12 -3.91
CA ASP A 74 -17.10 24.90 -2.89
C ASP A 74 -15.60 24.56 -2.74
N LEU A 75 -15.01 23.82 -3.70
CA LEU A 75 -13.65 23.27 -3.58
C LEU A 75 -12.56 23.99 -4.39
N GLU A 76 -12.83 25.19 -4.90
CA GLU A 76 -11.78 26.11 -5.42
C GLU A 76 -10.70 26.46 -4.36
N ALA A 77 -10.98 26.23 -3.07
CA ALA A 77 -10.10 26.59 -1.96
C ALA A 77 -9.21 25.46 -1.41
N VAL A 78 -9.46 24.17 -1.71
CA VAL A 78 -8.58 23.10 -1.22
C VAL A 78 -7.55 22.79 -2.29
N ARG A 79 -6.59 23.70 -2.44
CA ARG A 79 -5.30 23.34 -3.00
C ARG A 79 -4.85 22.07 -2.29
N PHE A 80 -4.40 21.08 -3.08
CA PHE A 80 -3.81 19.82 -2.63
C PHE A 80 -2.49 20.03 -1.83
N GLU A 81 -2.32 21.18 -1.17
CA GLU A 81 -1.13 21.67 -0.46
C GLU A 81 -0.91 21.05 0.93
N THR A 82 -1.65 20.01 1.35
CA THR A 82 -1.37 19.30 2.62
C THR A 82 -1.04 17.82 2.47
N PHE A 83 -0.31 17.48 1.40
CA PHE A 83 0.34 16.16 1.23
C PHE A 83 1.55 15.92 2.17
N ILE A 84 1.86 16.87 3.05
CA ILE A 84 3.06 16.81 3.91
C ILE A 84 2.81 15.94 5.17
N SER A 85 1.56 15.69 5.56
CA SER A 85 1.22 14.74 6.65
C SER A 85 0.81 13.33 6.19
N SER A 86 0.74 13.11 4.87
CA SER A 86 0.19 11.90 4.22
C SER A 86 1.22 10.86 3.78
N LEU A 87 2.52 11.15 3.91
CA LEU A 87 3.60 10.24 3.50
C LEU A 87 3.50 8.88 4.21
N ASN A 88 3.24 8.86 5.51
CA ASN A 88 3.15 7.61 6.29
C ASN A 88 2.00 6.70 5.84
N TYR A 89 0.87 7.26 5.39
CA TYR A 89 -0.28 6.46 4.99
C TYR A 89 -0.12 5.82 3.61
N THR A 90 0.47 6.53 2.66
CA THR A 90 0.80 5.96 1.35
C THR A 90 1.87 4.88 1.49
N GLN A 91 2.91 5.13 2.30
CA GLN A 91 3.93 4.13 2.61
C GLN A 91 3.32 2.90 3.33
N LEU A 92 2.42 3.10 4.30
CA LEU A 92 1.71 2.01 4.98
C LEU A 92 0.80 1.23 4.03
N ALA A 93 0.11 1.91 3.11
CA ALA A 93 -0.72 1.26 2.09
C ALA A 93 0.12 0.36 1.18
N ILE A 94 1.31 0.81 0.78
CA ILE A 94 2.27 -0.01 0.03
C ILE A 94 2.69 -1.25 0.83
N LEU A 95 3.06 -1.07 2.10
CA LEU A 95 3.43 -2.18 2.99
C LEU A 95 2.30 -3.20 3.16
N LEU A 96 1.06 -2.72 3.30
CA LEU A 96 -0.12 -3.58 3.44
C LEU A 96 -0.50 -4.28 2.14
N ALA A 97 -0.37 -3.61 1.00
CA ALA A 97 -0.57 -4.23 -0.30
C ALA A 97 0.41 -5.40 -0.47
N ILE A 98 1.71 -5.19 -0.18
CA ILE A 98 2.73 -6.25 -0.22
C ILE A 98 2.39 -7.38 0.76
N ARG A 99 2.08 -7.05 2.03
CA ARG A 99 1.76 -8.04 3.06
C ARG A 99 0.61 -8.97 2.63
N ASN A 100 -0.38 -8.42 1.94
CA ASN A 100 -1.57 -9.15 1.50
C ASN A 100 -1.47 -9.68 0.06
N GLY A 101 -0.31 -9.55 -0.60
CA GLY A 101 -0.11 -10.03 -1.97
C GLY A 101 -0.89 -9.25 -3.04
N GLN A 102 -1.33 -8.03 -2.74
CA GLN A 102 -2.10 -7.17 -3.63
C GLN A 102 -1.16 -6.37 -4.55
N TYR A 103 -0.29 -7.05 -5.30
CA TYR A 103 0.78 -6.42 -6.09
C TYR A 103 0.27 -5.51 -7.20
N HIS A 104 -0.90 -5.81 -7.76
CA HIS A 104 -1.54 -4.97 -8.79
C HIS A 104 -1.79 -3.55 -8.29
N MET A 105 -1.93 -3.35 -6.97
CA MET A 105 -2.09 -2.03 -6.35
C MET A 105 -0.86 -1.16 -6.56
N LEU A 106 0.33 -1.74 -6.65
CA LEU A 106 1.60 -1.03 -6.78
C LEU A 106 1.79 -0.39 -8.16
N ARG A 107 0.90 -0.67 -9.13
CA ARG A 107 0.84 0.05 -10.41
C ARG A 107 0.25 1.45 -10.27
N TYR A 108 -0.52 1.66 -9.21
CA TYR A 108 -1.30 2.87 -8.97
C TYR A 108 -0.76 3.68 -7.80
N LEU A 109 0.04 3.05 -6.93
CA LEU A 109 0.73 3.71 -5.82
C LEU A 109 2.09 4.25 -6.28
N PRO A 110 2.53 5.41 -5.76
CA PRO A 110 3.80 5.99 -6.15
C PRO A 110 4.98 5.15 -5.63
N THR A 111 6.06 5.09 -6.41
CA THR A 111 7.35 4.54 -5.99
C THR A 111 8.03 5.54 -5.06
N ILE A 112 7.98 5.30 -3.75
CA ILE A 112 8.54 6.18 -2.72
C ILE A 112 9.33 5.37 -1.69
N SER A 113 10.25 6.01 -0.96
CA SER A 113 10.85 5.37 0.22
C SER A 113 9.75 5.09 1.25
N ILE A 114 9.74 3.88 1.80
CA ILE A 114 8.74 3.44 2.81
C ILE A 114 9.36 3.18 4.18
N SER A 115 10.64 3.51 4.37
CA SER A 115 11.39 3.21 5.58
C SER A 115 10.78 3.83 6.83
N ASP A 116 10.22 5.04 6.69
CA ASP A 116 9.57 5.76 7.78
C ASP A 116 8.29 5.07 8.26
N SER A 117 7.74 4.09 7.52
CA SER A 117 6.52 3.39 7.91
C SER A 117 6.74 1.95 8.37
N PHE A 118 7.99 1.47 8.44
CA PHE A 118 8.27 0.11 8.89
C PHE A 118 7.79 -0.14 10.32
N TYR A 119 7.93 0.83 11.22
CA TYR A 119 7.49 0.70 12.62
C TYR A 119 5.96 0.50 12.76
N HIS A 120 5.18 0.94 11.78
CA HIS A 120 3.72 0.71 11.79
C HIS A 120 3.37 -0.76 11.54
N LEU A 121 4.17 -1.47 10.74
CA LEU A 121 3.94 -2.88 10.43
C LEU A 121 4.75 -3.83 11.33
N PHE A 122 5.91 -3.38 11.80
CA PHE A 122 6.87 -4.13 12.60
C PHE A 122 7.27 -3.31 13.84
N PRO A 123 6.36 -3.07 14.80
CA PRO A 123 6.62 -2.18 15.93
C PRO A 123 7.79 -2.64 16.82
N ASP A 124 8.12 -3.92 16.79
CA ASP A 124 9.23 -4.52 17.56
C ASP A 124 10.50 -4.74 16.72
N GLY A 125 10.57 -4.21 15.49
CA GLY A 125 11.70 -4.40 14.58
C GLY A 125 11.74 -5.78 13.90
N ARG A 126 10.78 -6.67 14.19
CA ARG A 126 10.81 -8.05 13.71
C ARG A 126 10.02 -8.23 12.42
N VAL A 127 10.75 -8.51 11.35
CA VAL A 127 10.17 -8.92 10.08
C VAL A 127 10.14 -10.44 10.01
N ARG A 128 8.95 -11.01 9.87
CA ARG A 128 8.76 -12.47 9.74
C ARG A 128 9.07 -12.95 8.32
N TYR A 129 9.50 -14.20 8.18
CA TYR A 129 9.71 -14.86 6.89
C TYR A 129 8.55 -14.64 5.92
N TYR A 130 7.30 -14.78 6.37
CA TYR A 130 6.13 -14.65 5.49
C TYR A 130 6.07 -13.30 4.76
N PHE A 131 6.37 -12.19 5.46
CA PHE A 131 6.39 -10.87 4.81
C PHE A 131 7.57 -10.76 3.86
N PHE A 132 8.77 -11.15 4.30
CA PHE A 132 9.97 -11.06 3.47
C PHE A 132 9.83 -11.89 2.18
N ARG A 133 9.12 -13.02 2.25
CA ARG A 133 8.78 -13.86 1.10
C ARG A 133 7.95 -13.10 0.06
N GLN A 134 7.04 -12.21 0.45
CA GLN A 134 6.24 -11.40 -0.48
C GLN A 134 7.11 -10.47 -1.35
N LEU A 135 8.31 -10.10 -0.89
CA LEU A 135 9.22 -9.24 -1.67
C LEU A 135 9.88 -9.96 -2.86
N THR A 136 9.79 -11.30 -2.91
CA THR A 136 10.45 -12.10 -3.96
C THR A 136 9.51 -13.10 -4.64
N ASN A 137 8.42 -13.50 -4.00
CA ASN A 137 7.48 -14.53 -4.48
C ASN A 137 6.14 -13.95 -4.91
N PHE A 138 6.16 -12.99 -5.83
CA PHE A 138 4.97 -12.45 -6.48
C PHE A 138 4.70 -13.10 -7.84
N PRO A 139 3.44 -13.09 -8.34
CA PRO A 139 3.08 -13.74 -9.60
C PRO A 139 3.85 -13.18 -10.81
N ALA A 140 4.23 -14.05 -11.75
CA ALA A 140 4.94 -13.64 -12.97
C ALA A 140 4.15 -12.65 -13.83
N SER A 141 2.81 -12.72 -13.79
CA SER A 141 1.93 -11.75 -14.46
C SER A 141 2.14 -10.32 -13.97
N GLU A 142 2.52 -10.13 -12.70
CA GLU A 142 2.76 -8.80 -12.14
C GLU A 142 4.05 -8.17 -12.67
N HIS A 143 5.08 -8.97 -12.97
CA HIS A 143 6.28 -8.49 -13.65
C HIS A 143 5.97 -7.97 -15.06
N LEU A 144 5.08 -8.65 -15.78
CA LEU A 144 4.70 -8.25 -17.14
C LEU A 144 3.91 -6.94 -17.16
N LEU A 145 3.14 -6.69 -16.10
CA LEU A 145 2.23 -5.54 -15.99
C LEU A 145 2.86 -4.36 -15.23
N ASN A 146 4.02 -4.56 -14.60
CA ASN A 146 4.80 -3.54 -13.91
C ASN A 146 6.28 -3.91 -13.97
N ASP A 147 6.96 -3.42 -15.00
CA ASP A 147 8.38 -3.66 -15.28
C ASP A 147 9.30 -3.19 -14.15
N LYS A 148 8.90 -2.15 -13.41
CA LYS A 148 9.66 -1.60 -12.27
C LYS A 148 9.37 -2.26 -10.93
N LEU A 149 8.42 -3.21 -10.87
CA LEU A 149 8.00 -3.84 -9.62
C LEU A 149 9.17 -4.54 -8.91
N SER A 150 9.99 -5.28 -9.66
CA SER A 150 11.11 -6.02 -9.09
C SER A 150 12.13 -5.09 -8.45
N ASP A 151 12.55 -4.04 -9.15
CA ASP A 151 13.51 -3.06 -8.64
C ASP A 151 12.97 -2.34 -7.41
N TYR A 152 11.66 -2.05 -7.41
CA TYR A 152 11.04 -1.42 -6.27
C TYR A 152 11.00 -2.34 -5.04
N LEU A 153 10.60 -3.60 -5.18
CA LEU A 153 10.60 -4.56 -4.08
C LEU A 153 12.03 -4.86 -3.59
N ASP A 154 13.02 -4.86 -4.47
CA ASP A 154 14.45 -4.92 -4.12
C ASP A 154 14.90 -3.74 -3.26
N SER A 155 14.48 -2.52 -3.62
CA SER A 155 14.78 -1.33 -2.83
C SER A 155 14.15 -1.39 -1.44
N ILE A 156 12.93 -1.91 -1.34
CA ILE A 156 12.21 -2.12 -0.08
C ILE A 156 12.93 -3.17 0.77
N ALA A 157 13.32 -4.30 0.19
CA ALA A 157 14.06 -5.35 0.90
C ALA A 157 15.39 -4.83 1.46
N GLN A 158 16.10 -4.01 0.69
CA GLN A 158 17.33 -3.37 1.14
C GLN A 158 17.07 -2.43 2.32
N ALA A 159 16.13 -1.50 2.18
CA ALA A 159 15.80 -0.55 3.24
C ALA A 159 15.35 -1.27 4.53
N LEU A 160 14.57 -2.34 4.38
CA LEU A 160 14.07 -3.14 5.49
C LEU A 160 15.21 -3.83 6.25
N LEU A 161 16.16 -4.43 5.54
CA LEU A 161 17.31 -5.10 6.17
C LEU A 161 18.30 -4.12 6.79
N VAL A 162 18.43 -2.90 6.26
CA VAL A 162 19.22 -1.83 6.89
C VAL A 162 18.54 -1.34 8.18
N TRP A 163 17.22 -1.25 8.18
CA TRP A 163 16.44 -0.79 9.32
C TRP A 163 16.35 -1.81 10.46
N MET A 164 16.33 -3.11 10.14
CA MET A 164 16.21 -4.18 11.12
C MET A 164 17.43 -4.29 12.06
N PRO A 165 17.23 -4.59 13.35
CA PRO A 165 18.32 -4.95 14.25
C PRO A 165 19.07 -6.21 13.75
N LYS A 166 20.40 -6.25 13.92
CA LYS A 166 21.24 -7.40 13.49
C LYS A 166 20.74 -8.75 14.02
N LEU A 167 20.25 -8.78 15.27
CA LEU A 167 19.68 -10.00 15.87
C LEU A 167 18.42 -10.49 15.13
N ASP A 168 17.58 -9.56 14.66
CA ASP A 168 16.36 -9.91 13.95
C ASP A 168 16.65 -10.30 12.49
N ILE A 169 17.70 -9.77 11.87
CA ILE A 169 18.23 -10.28 10.60
C ILE A 169 18.67 -11.74 10.75
N GLN A 170 19.41 -12.07 11.82
CA GLN A 170 19.83 -13.45 12.09
C GLN A 170 18.63 -14.38 12.35
N ARG A 171 17.58 -13.88 13.02
CA ARG A 171 16.33 -14.64 13.20
C ARG A 171 15.65 -14.90 11.86
N LEU A 172 15.52 -13.89 11.02
CA LEU A 172 14.96 -14.04 9.67
C LEU A 172 15.74 -15.05 8.84
N GLN A 173 17.08 -15.01 8.88
CA GLN A 173 17.93 -16.01 8.21
C GLN A 173 17.59 -17.43 8.67
N ARG A 174 17.47 -17.66 9.99
CA ARG A 174 17.08 -18.97 10.54
C ARG A 174 15.67 -19.40 10.13
N GLU A 175 14.71 -18.47 10.10
CA GLU A 175 13.35 -18.78 9.64
C GLU A 175 13.34 -19.22 8.17
N VAL A 176 14.08 -18.52 7.30
CA VAL A 176 14.21 -18.85 5.87
C VAL A 176 14.98 -20.16 5.65
N GLU A 177 15.97 -20.46 6.48
CA GLU A 177 16.67 -21.75 6.43
C GLU A 177 15.72 -22.91 6.77
N LYS A 178 14.95 -22.76 7.85
CA LYS A 178 13.97 -23.76 8.30
C LYS A 178 12.81 -23.97 7.33
N SER A 179 12.41 -22.95 6.56
CA SER A 179 11.27 -23.06 5.64
C SER A 179 11.55 -23.91 4.40
N GLY A 180 12.82 -24.14 4.05
CA GLY A 180 13.20 -24.81 2.80
C GLY A 180 13.04 -23.97 1.53
N ASP A 181 12.62 -22.70 1.64
CA ASP A 181 12.40 -21.79 0.51
C ASP A 181 13.75 -21.29 -0.06
N THR A 182 14.28 -22.03 -1.03
CA THR A 182 15.60 -21.75 -1.65
C THR A 182 15.63 -20.41 -2.37
N LYS A 183 14.50 -19.99 -2.98
CA LYS A 183 14.39 -18.71 -3.68
C LYS A 183 14.50 -17.54 -2.71
N THR A 184 13.70 -17.53 -1.64
CA THR A 184 13.79 -16.48 -0.62
C THR A 184 15.14 -16.48 0.11
N ARG A 185 15.75 -17.66 0.31
CA ARG A 185 17.09 -17.78 0.88
C ARG A 185 18.16 -17.12 0.02
N ASN A 186 18.17 -17.42 -1.28
CA ASN A 186 19.14 -16.85 -2.21
C ASN A 186 18.94 -15.34 -2.34
N TYR A 187 17.68 -14.90 -2.39
CA TYR A 187 17.32 -13.49 -2.41
C TYR A 187 17.85 -12.75 -1.17
N LEU A 188 17.57 -13.24 0.03
CA LEU A 188 18.07 -12.65 1.28
C LEU A 188 19.60 -12.53 1.28
N LYS A 189 20.31 -13.59 0.87
CA LYS A 189 21.79 -13.57 0.78
C LYS A 189 22.29 -12.52 -0.23
N GLN A 190 21.66 -12.43 -1.39
CA GLN A 190 22.02 -11.45 -2.41
C GLN A 190 21.87 -10.02 -1.90
N ILE A 191 20.73 -9.70 -1.26
CA ILE A 191 20.49 -8.35 -0.73
C ILE A 191 21.49 -8.02 0.40
N LEU A 192 21.74 -8.94 1.33
CA LEU A 192 22.74 -8.73 2.38
C LEU A 192 24.16 -8.48 1.81
N ASN A 193 24.54 -9.20 0.75
CA ASN A 193 25.80 -8.99 0.07
C ASN A 193 25.87 -7.63 -0.64
N LYS A 194 24.75 -7.08 -1.13
CA LYS A 194 24.69 -5.73 -1.70
C LYS A 194 24.88 -4.65 -0.62
N ILE A 195 24.30 -4.85 0.57
CA ILE A 195 24.37 -3.89 1.68
C ILE A 195 25.77 -3.81 2.30
N ASN A 196 26.51 -4.93 2.32
CA ASN A 196 27.84 -5.01 2.95
C ASN A 196 29.00 -4.57 2.03
N LYS A 197 28.71 -4.09 0.82
CA LYS A 197 29.69 -3.56 -0.14
C LYS A 197 29.72 -2.04 -0.07
#